data_AF-A0A1X6MMD3-F1
#
_entry.id   AF-A0A1X6MMD3-F1
#
_cell.length_a   1.000
_cell.length_b   1.000
_cell.length_c   1.000
_cell.angle_alpha   90.00
_cell.angle_beta   90.00
_cell.angle_gamma   90.00
#
_symmetry.space_group_name_H-M   'P 1'
#
loop_
_entity.id
_entity.type
_entity.pdbx_description
1 polymer ?
#
loop_
_entity_poly.entity_id
_entity_poly.type
_entity_poly.pdbx_seq_one_letter_code
_entity_poly.pdbx_strand_id
1 'polypeptide(L)'
;MPARTAPRVAPEEETEVIDIYLSDILGRLVRFIAYLSVFCVICYLSCQTAFVALPVISAAMYAFYHPMFAHSIIGGMSATIYTIPYVLTVVGFYRIWHHDMRSPALKRYPWPVLASSLLADAANTVRVALVLAPVLVFLSGHGFDHYWQRAADDASLAGQLAATILHCRVMFRWMPVAWKGFDLKPPSD
;
A
#
# COMPACT_ATOMS: atom_id res chain seq x y z
N MET A 1 -27.13 -4.23 -61.32
CA MET A 1 -26.28 -3.97 -60.14
C MET A 1 -26.45 -5.14 -59.18
N PRO A 2 -25.44 -5.99 -58.95
CA PRO A 2 -25.59 -7.09 -58.01
C PRO A 2 -25.48 -6.57 -56.58
N ALA A 3 -26.45 -6.95 -55.75
CA ALA A 3 -26.47 -6.67 -54.32
C ALA A 3 -25.26 -7.35 -53.65
N ARG A 4 -24.40 -6.55 -53.03
CA ARG A 4 -23.25 -7.01 -52.27
C ARG A 4 -23.79 -7.61 -50.96
N THR A 5 -23.91 -8.93 -50.90
CA THR A 5 -24.21 -9.65 -49.67
C THR A 5 -23.05 -9.44 -48.70
N ALA A 6 -23.33 -8.82 -47.55
CA ALA A 6 -22.38 -8.74 -46.45
C ALA A 6 -22.02 -10.17 -46.00
N PRO A 7 -20.74 -10.48 -45.75
CA PRO A 7 -20.37 -11.78 -45.22
C PRO A 7 -21.02 -11.96 -43.85
N ARG A 8 -21.87 -12.99 -43.72
CA ARG A 8 -22.30 -13.51 -42.41
C ARG A 8 -21.06 -14.10 -41.75
N VAL A 9 -20.51 -13.38 -40.76
CA VAL A 9 -19.54 -13.95 -39.82
C VAL A 9 -20.22 -15.15 -39.14
N ALA A 10 -19.55 -16.30 -39.16
CA ALA A 10 -20.11 -17.52 -38.60
C ALA A 10 -20.14 -17.42 -37.07
N PRO A 11 -21.20 -17.90 -36.40
CA PRO A 11 -21.34 -17.80 -34.95
C PRO A 11 -20.25 -18.54 -34.15
N GLU A 12 -19.48 -19.42 -34.79
CA GLU A 12 -18.38 -20.17 -34.15
C GLU A 12 -17.18 -19.27 -33.80
N GLU A 13 -16.87 -18.26 -34.61
CA GLU A 13 -15.75 -17.32 -34.38
C GLU A 13 -16.04 -16.39 -33.18
N GLU A 14 -17.31 -16.08 -32.91
CA GLU A 14 -17.70 -15.23 -31.78
C GLU A 14 -17.56 -15.96 -30.44
N THR A 15 -17.87 -17.26 -30.39
CA THR A 15 -17.70 -18.10 -29.18
C THR A 15 -16.25 -18.29 -28.77
N GLU A 16 -15.34 -18.51 -29.73
CA GLU A 16 -13.91 -18.72 -29.43
C GLU A 16 -13.25 -17.45 -28.87
N VAL A 17 -13.65 -16.28 -29.38
CA VAL A 17 -13.21 -14.97 -28.87
C VAL A 17 -13.70 -14.77 -27.43
N ILE A 18 -14.97 -15.09 -27.14
CA ILE A 18 -15.55 -14.97 -25.79
C ILE A 18 -14.81 -15.86 -24.78
N ASP A 19 -14.46 -17.09 -25.15
CA ASP A 19 -13.73 -18.01 -24.27
C ASP A 19 -12.31 -17.53 -23.97
N ILE A 20 -11.60 -16.96 -24.94
CA ILE A 20 -10.28 -16.37 -24.74
C ILE A 20 -10.36 -15.17 -23.78
N TYR A 21 -11.32 -14.26 -23.97
CA TYR A 21 -11.50 -13.12 -23.07
C TYR A 21 -11.88 -13.55 -21.65
N LEU A 22 -12.76 -14.53 -21.52
CA LEU A 22 -13.18 -15.05 -20.22
C LEU A 22 -12.00 -15.71 -19.47
N SER A 23 -11.16 -16.46 -20.18
CA SER A 23 -9.97 -17.10 -19.61
C SER A 23 -8.93 -16.08 -19.11
N ASP A 24 -8.71 -14.97 -19.83
CA ASP A 24 -7.80 -13.91 -19.40
C ASP A 24 -8.37 -13.13 -18.20
N ILE A 25 -9.68 -12.85 -18.18
CA ILE A 25 -10.36 -12.20 -17.05
C ILE A 25 -10.28 -13.10 -15.80
N LEU A 26 -10.60 -14.39 -15.91
CA LEU A 26 -10.47 -15.33 -14.79
C LEU A 26 -9.02 -15.43 -14.32
N GLY A 27 -8.06 -15.51 -15.23
CA GLY A 27 -6.63 -15.56 -14.90
C GLY A 27 -6.13 -14.31 -14.17
N ARG A 28 -6.65 -13.13 -14.52
CA ARG A 28 -6.36 -11.88 -13.78
C ARG A 28 -7.04 -11.86 -12.42
N LEU A 29 -8.28 -12.33 -12.31
CA LEU A 29 -9.02 -12.40 -11.05
C LEU A 29 -8.37 -13.36 -10.05
N VAL A 30 -7.98 -14.55 -10.48
CA VAL A 30 -7.26 -15.53 -9.63
C VAL A 30 -5.93 -14.95 -9.14
N ARG A 31 -5.16 -14.32 -10.03
CA ARG A 31 -3.94 -13.61 -9.63
C ARG A 31 -4.25 -12.54 -8.61
N PHE A 32 -5.26 -11.69 -8.84
CA PHE A 32 -5.64 -10.64 -7.91
C PHE A 32 -6.02 -11.18 -6.52
N ILE A 33 -6.85 -12.23 -6.45
CA ILE A 33 -7.23 -12.88 -5.19
C ILE A 33 -6.00 -13.43 -4.49
N ALA A 34 -5.09 -14.09 -5.20
CA ALA A 34 -3.85 -14.60 -4.62
C ALA A 34 -2.99 -13.46 -4.03
N TYR A 35 -2.87 -12.33 -4.72
CA TYR A 35 -2.17 -11.14 -4.19
C TYR A 35 -2.87 -10.54 -2.97
N LEU A 36 -4.20 -10.48 -2.97
CA LEU A 36 -4.97 -9.98 -1.83
C LEU A 36 -4.76 -10.87 -0.60
N SER A 37 -4.78 -12.19 -0.77
CA SER A 37 -4.50 -13.16 0.29
C SER A 37 -3.10 -13.00 0.85
N VAL A 38 -2.08 -12.90 -0.01
CA VAL A 38 -0.69 -12.65 0.40
C VAL A 38 -0.56 -11.31 1.12
N PHE A 39 -1.21 -10.27 0.62
CA PHE A 39 -1.25 -8.96 1.25
C PHE A 39 -1.86 -9.02 2.66
N CYS A 40 -2.99 -9.70 2.84
CA CYS A 40 -3.64 -9.89 4.14
C CYS A 40 -2.72 -10.64 5.12
N VAL A 41 -2.05 -11.71 4.66
CA VAL A 41 -1.07 -12.46 5.47
C VAL A 41 0.08 -11.55 5.90
N ILE A 42 0.61 -10.73 5.00
CA ILE A 42 1.72 -9.83 5.32
C ILE A 42 1.29 -8.70 6.24
N CYS A 43 0.07 -8.16 6.09
CA CYS A 43 -0.50 -7.22 7.05
C CYS A 43 -0.62 -7.86 8.43
N TYR A 44 -1.13 -9.09 8.52
CA TYR A 44 -1.22 -9.82 9.77
C TYR A 44 0.17 -10.03 10.40
N LEU A 45 1.16 -10.50 9.62
CA LEU A 45 2.52 -10.69 10.10
C LEU A 45 3.18 -9.37 10.53
N SER A 46 2.91 -8.27 9.82
CA SER A 46 3.41 -6.94 10.19
C SER A 46 2.83 -6.49 11.53
N CYS A 47 1.52 -6.67 11.73
CA CYS A 47 0.86 -6.39 13.01
C CYS A 47 1.39 -7.27 14.14
N GLN A 48 1.58 -8.56 13.91
CA GLN A 48 2.15 -9.48 14.90
C GLN A 48 3.60 -9.11 15.25
N THR A 49 4.40 -8.76 14.23
CA THR A 49 5.79 -8.33 14.43
C THR A 49 5.84 -7.04 15.25
N ALA A 50 4.98 -6.06 14.93
CA ALA A 50 4.86 -4.84 15.71
C ALA A 50 4.47 -5.15 17.17
N PHE A 51 3.48 -6.02 17.39
CA PHE A 51 2.98 -6.36 18.72
C PHE A 51 4.00 -7.11 19.57
N VAL A 52 4.80 -8.00 18.98
CA VAL A 52 5.77 -8.83 19.72
C VAL A 52 7.13 -8.15 19.86
N ALA A 53 7.64 -7.54 18.79
CA ALA A 53 9.01 -7.02 18.75
C ALA A 53 9.13 -5.61 19.35
N LEU A 54 8.17 -4.71 19.11
CA LEU A 54 8.27 -3.32 19.58
C LEU A 54 8.32 -3.21 21.12
N PRO A 55 7.59 -4.00 21.92
CA PRO A 55 7.72 -3.96 23.38
C PRO A 55 9.12 -4.36 23.88
N VAL A 56 9.71 -5.39 23.28
CA VAL A 56 11.06 -5.85 23.65
C VAL A 56 12.11 -4.81 23.27
N ILE A 57 11.99 -4.26 22.05
CA ILE A 57 12.95 -3.29 21.54
C ILE A 57 12.81 -1.95 22.27
N SER A 58 11.58 -1.50 22.55
CA SER A 58 11.34 -0.26 23.29
C SER A 58 11.92 -0.32 24.70
N ALA A 59 11.72 -1.43 25.43
CA ALA A 59 12.33 -1.64 26.74
C ALA A 59 13.86 -1.49 26.69
N ALA A 60 14.51 -2.11 25.69
CA ALA A 60 15.95 -1.94 25.47
C ALA A 60 16.32 -0.49 25.12
N MET A 61 15.56 0.17 24.24
CA MET A 61 15.84 1.55 23.82
C MET A 61 15.77 2.53 24.99
N TYR A 62 14.75 2.43 25.86
CA TYR A 62 14.64 3.30 27.04
C TYR A 62 15.68 3.00 28.12
N ALA A 63 16.26 1.80 28.13
CA ALA A 63 17.33 1.46 29.07
C ALA A 63 18.67 2.12 28.69
N PHE A 64 18.94 2.29 27.39
CA PHE A 64 20.25 2.76 26.89
C PHE A 64 20.25 4.19 26.38
N TYR A 65 19.09 4.72 25.96
CA TYR A 65 19.01 6.01 25.29
C TYR A 65 18.09 7.00 25.99
N HIS A 66 18.31 8.29 25.72
CA HIS A 66 17.43 9.35 26.19
C HIS A 66 16.01 9.18 25.62
N PRO A 67 14.93 9.41 26.41
CA PRO A 67 13.55 9.13 26.00
C PRO A 67 13.15 9.73 24.64
N MET A 68 13.51 10.99 24.37
CA MET A 68 13.21 11.64 23.08
C MET A 68 13.79 10.88 21.87
N PHE A 69 14.99 10.33 22.03
CA PHE A 69 15.64 9.53 20.98
C PHE A 69 15.00 8.15 20.86
N ALA A 70 14.67 7.52 22.00
CA ALA A 70 13.94 6.26 22.03
C ALA A 70 12.56 6.37 21.35
N HIS A 71 11.78 7.42 21.63
CA HIS A 71 10.49 7.71 20.98
C HIS A 71 10.64 7.76 19.46
N SER A 72 11.63 8.52 19.00
CA SER A 72 11.91 8.69 17.57
C SER A 72 12.19 7.34 16.92
N ILE A 73 13.09 6.54 17.49
CA ILE A 73 13.44 5.21 16.97
C ILE A 73 12.23 4.29 16.92
N ILE A 74 11.48 4.19 18.03
CA ILE A 74 10.30 3.30 18.10
C ILE A 74 9.28 3.68 17.03
N GLY A 75 9.01 4.98 16.86
CA GLY A 75 8.12 5.46 15.79
C GLY A 75 8.64 5.16 14.39
N GLY A 76 9.94 5.34 14.14
CA GLY A 76 10.57 5.00 12.87
C GLY A 76 10.52 3.51 12.55
N MET A 77 10.72 2.65 13.55
CA MET A 77 10.62 1.20 13.41
C MET A 77 9.18 0.77 13.12
N SER A 78 8.21 1.31 13.86
CA SER A 78 6.79 1.09 13.59
C SER A 78 6.45 1.50 12.14
N ALA A 79 6.80 2.72 11.72
CA ALA A 79 6.58 3.18 10.36
C ALA A 79 7.20 2.26 9.29
N THR A 80 8.39 1.72 9.56
CA THR A 80 9.07 0.79 8.65
C THR A 80 8.26 -0.49 8.49
N ILE A 81 7.82 -1.11 9.61
CA ILE A 81 6.99 -2.33 9.60
C ILE A 81 5.70 -2.07 8.82
N TYR A 82 5.00 -0.97 9.09
CA TYR A 82 3.72 -0.65 8.44
C TYR A 82 3.84 -0.12 7.01
N THR A 83 5.05 0.20 6.53
CA THR A 83 5.29 0.56 5.12
C THR A 83 5.55 -0.68 4.25
N ILE A 84 5.88 -1.84 4.83
CA ILE A 84 6.10 -3.06 4.06
C ILE A 84 4.85 -3.47 3.26
N PRO A 85 3.64 -3.54 3.87
CA PRO A 85 2.42 -3.83 3.12
C PRO A 85 2.20 -2.86 1.95
N TYR A 86 2.43 -1.56 2.15
CA TYR A 86 2.33 -0.54 1.12
C TYR A 86 3.22 -0.85 -0.10
N VAL A 87 4.50 -1.11 0.13
CA VAL A 87 5.47 -1.39 -0.95
C VAL A 87 5.02 -2.60 -1.75
N LEU A 88 4.53 -3.64 -1.08
CA LEU A 88 4.01 -4.85 -1.71
C LEU A 88 2.74 -4.60 -2.51
N THR A 89 1.83 -3.75 -2.02
CA THR A 89 0.65 -3.35 -2.79
C THR A 89 1.07 -2.66 -4.09
N VAL A 90 1.99 -1.69 -4.03
CA VAL A 90 2.46 -0.98 -5.23
C VAL A 90 3.13 -1.94 -6.22
N VAL A 91 4.01 -2.82 -5.73
CA VAL A 91 4.69 -3.82 -6.57
C VAL A 91 3.70 -4.82 -7.18
N GLY A 92 2.71 -5.29 -6.40
CA GLY A 92 1.65 -6.18 -6.88
C GLY A 92 0.82 -5.52 -7.97
N PHE A 93 0.39 -4.28 -7.75
CA PHE A 93 -0.35 -3.51 -8.75
C PHE A 93 0.46 -3.30 -10.04
N TYR A 94 1.73 -2.95 -9.88
CA TYR A 94 2.64 -2.77 -11.01
C TYR A 94 2.88 -4.08 -11.79
N ARG A 95 2.93 -5.22 -11.11
CA ARG A 95 3.17 -6.52 -11.73
C ARG A 95 1.94 -7.08 -12.46
N ILE A 96 0.74 -6.90 -11.91
CA ILE A 96 -0.50 -7.45 -12.50
C ILE A 96 -1.07 -6.55 -13.60
N TRP A 97 -1.15 -5.23 -13.36
CA TRP A 97 -1.80 -4.30 -14.29
C TRP A 97 -0.83 -3.39 -15.02
N HIS A 98 0.48 -3.50 -14.77
CA HIS A 98 1.50 -2.63 -15.38
C HIS A 98 1.26 -1.13 -15.12
N HIS A 99 0.58 -0.80 -14.03
CA HIS A 99 0.30 0.57 -13.64
C HIS A 99 0.91 0.86 -12.27
N ASP A 100 1.55 2.02 -12.14
CA ASP A 100 1.97 2.52 -10.84
C ASP A 100 0.74 3.09 -10.11
N MET A 101 0.34 2.43 -9.02
CA MET A 101 -0.75 2.90 -8.18
C MET A 101 -0.44 4.24 -7.47
N ARG A 102 0.72 4.86 -7.63
CA ARG A 102 0.99 6.19 -7.09
C ARG A 102 0.84 7.30 -8.12
N SER A 103 0.84 6.93 -9.40
CA SER A 103 0.76 7.84 -10.53
C SER A 103 0.04 7.19 -11.72
N PRO A 104 -1.30 7.28 -11.76
CA PRO A 104 -2.11 6.62 -12.79
C PRO A 104 -1.81 7.07 -14.22
N ALA A 105 -1.14 8.21 -14.41
CA ALA A 105 -0.73 8.73 -15.71
C ALA A 105 0.46 7.96 -16.34
N LEU A 106 1.18 7.14 -15.58
CA LEU A 106 2.46 6.55 -16.01
C LEU A 106 2.33 5.04 -16.21
N LYS A 107 2.47 4.61 -17.47
CA LYS A 107 2.16 3.26 -17.95
C LYS A 107 3.29 2.24 -17.80
N ARG A 108 4.54 2.67 -17.51
CA ARG A 108 5.66 1.77 -17.17
C ARG A 108 6.94 2.57 -16.90
N TYR A 109 7.68 2.14 -15.89
CA TYR A 109 9.05 2.59 -15.61
C TYR A 109 10.00 1.39 -15.50
N PRO A 110 11.31 1.58 -15.71
CA PRO A 110 12.29 0.55 -15.37
C PRO A 110 12.15 0.15 -13.88
N TRP A 111 12.26 -1.15 -13.57
CA TRP A 111 12.20 -1.66 -12.19
C TRP A 111 13.11 -0.90 -11.20
N PRO A 112 14.34 -0.49 -11.55
CA PRO A 112 15.17 0.32 -10.65
C PRO A 112 14.58 1.68 -10.28
N VAL A 113 13.84 2.30 -11.20
CA VAL A 113 13.16 3.59 -10.96
C VAL A 113 11.97 3.39 -10.02
N LEU A 114 11.22 2.29 -10.20
CA LEU A 114 10.16 1.93 -9.27
C LEU A 114 10.72 1.66 -7.86
N ALA A 115 11.79 0.87 -7.76
CA ALA A 115 12.41 0.53 -6.48
C ALA A 115 12.96 1.77 -5.75
N SER A 116 13.70 2.64 -6.44
CA SER A 116 14.23 3.88 -5.86
C SER A 116 13.12 4.84 -5.40
N SER A 117 12.05 4.99 -6.17
CA SER A 117 10.91 5.82 -5.77
C SER A 117 10.17 5.24 -4.56
N LEU A 118 10.01 3.91 -4.48
CA LEU A 118 9.42 3.24 -3.30
C LEU A 118 10.28 3.40 -2.05
N LEU A 119 11.60 3.29 -2.19
CA LEU A 119 12.53 3.57 -1.10
C LEU A 119 12.46 5.04 -0.66
N ALA A 120 12.28 5.97 -1.58
CA ALA A 120 12.09 7.38 -1.26
C ALA A 120 10.77 7.63 -0.50
N ASP A 121 9.67 7.00 -0.91
CA ASP A 121 8.40 7.07 -0.20
C ASP A 121 8.54 6.50 1.23
N ALA A 122 9.18 5.32 1.37
CA ALA A 122 9.41 4.70 2.67
C ALA A 122 10.32 5.56 3.57
N ALA A 123 11.42 6.09 3.02
CA ALA A 123 12.32 6.96 3.77
C ALA A 123 11.63 8.23 4.25
N ASN A 124 10.77 8.84 3.41
CA ASN A 124 9.99 10.01 3.80
C ASN A 124 8.99 9.67 4.91
N THR A 125 8.30 8.53 4.85
CA THR A 125 7.40 8.07 5.91
C THR A 125 8.13 7.87 7.23
N VAL A 126 9.30 7.23 7.21
CA VAL A 126 10.13 7.04 8.40
C VAL A 126 10.58 8.40 8.95
N ARG A 127 11.02 9.34 8.11
CA ARG A 127 11.40 10.70 8.56
C ARG A 127 10.26 11.42 9.25
N VAL A 128 9.05 11.33 8.69
CA VAL A 128 7.85 11.91 9.32
C VAL A 128 7.60 11.25 10.68
N ALA A 129 7.68 9.92 10.75
CA ALA A 129 7.47 9.18 11.99
C ALA A 129 8.52 9.51 13.08
N LEU A 130 9.80 9.64 12.70
CA LEU A 130 10.89 10.02 13.60
C LEU A 130 10.61 11.36 14.30
N VAL A 131 10.01 12.31 13.59
CA VAL A 131 9.65 13.64 14.14
C VAL A 131 8.32 13.59 14.89
N LEU A 132 7.34 12.86 14.37
CA LEU A 132 5.98 12.82 14.92
C LEU A 132 5.90 12.05 16.24
N ALA A 133 6.73 11.02 16.41
CA ALA A 133 6.74 10.18 17.61
C ALA A 133 7.01 10.95 18.91
N PRO A 134 8.11 11.73 19.06
CA PRO A 134 8.31 12.51 20.28
C PRO A 134 7.23 13.56 20.51
N VAL A 135 6.65 14.14 19.45
CA VAL A 135 5.54 15.11 19.55
C VAL A 135 4.29 14.44 20.11
N LEU A 136 3.92 13.27 19.59
CA LEU A 136 2.75 12.53 20.07
C LEU A 136 2.90 12.10 21.53
N VAL A 137 4.07 11.58 21.91
CA VAL A 137 4.35 11.21 23.31
C VAL A 137 4.35 12.43 24.24
N PHE A 138 4.83 13.59 23.77
CA PHE A 138 4.78 14.82 24.57
C PHE A 138 3.34 15.29 24.79
N LEU A 139 2.51 15.24 23.74
CA LEU A 139 1.11 15.67 23.80
C LEU A 139 0.23 14.74 24.64
N SER A 140 0.57 13.46 24.73
CA SER A 140 -0.21 12.48 25.47
C SER A 140 -0.06 12.59 27.00
N GLY A 141 0.89 13.39 27.49
CA GLY A 141 0.88 13.91 28.87
C GLY A 141 0.90 12.85 29.97
N HIS A 142 1.66 11.76 29.78
CA HIS A 142 1.64 10.62 30.68
C HIS A 142 2.34 10.87 32.02
N GLY A 143 1.72 10.41 33.12
CA GLY A 143 2.31 10.37 34.46
C GLY A 143 3.39 9.29 34.61
N PHE A 144 4.12 9.32 35.73
CA PHE A 144 5.35 8.52 35.94
C PHE A 144 5.16 7.00 36.00
N ASP A 145 3.97 6.48 36.35
CA ASP A 145 3.74 5.03 36.43
C ASP A 145 3.53 4.40 35.04
N HIS A 146 4.32 3.37 34.73
CA HIS A 146 4.37 2.70 33.41
C HIS A 146 4.67 3.63 32.22
N TYR A 147 5.35 4.75 32.48
CA TYR A 147 5.68 5.78 31.50
C TYR A 147 6.26 5.22 30.21
N TRP A 148 7.25 4.31 30.30
CA TRP A 148 7.98 3.79 29.14
C TRP A 148 7.13 2.88 28.23
N GLN A 149 6.24 2.06 28.78
CA GLN A 149 5.34 1.21 27.99
C GLN A 149 4.34 2.06 27.22
N ARG A 150 3.66 2.98 27.89
CA ARG A 150 2.67 3.84 27.24
C ARG A 150 3.30 4.82 26.25
N ALA A 151 4.48 5.36 26.58
CA ALA A 151 5.26 6.17 25.64
C ALA A 151 5.71 5.38 24.41
N ALA A 152 6.05 4.09 24.56
CA ALA A 152 6.35 3.22 23.42
C ALA A 152 5.14 3.03 22.51
N ASP A 153 3.96 2.81 23.10
CA ASP A 153 2.71 2.64 22.36
C ASP A 153 2.36 3.91 21.57
N ASP A 154 2.42 5.08 22.21
CA ASP A 154 2.19 6.38 21.55
C ASP A 154 3.21 6.68 20.45
N ALA A 155 4.48 6.37 20.68
CA ALA A 155 5.51 6.49 19.66
C ALA A 155 5.24 5.54 18.48
N SER A 156 4.80 4.31 18.76
CA SER A 156 4.41 3.34 17.74
C SER A 156 3.19 3.82 16.93
N LEU A 157 2.20 4.43 17.59
CA LEU A 157 1.03 5.03 16.94
C LEU A 157 1.44 6.15 15.97
N ALA A 158 2.46 6.94 16.29
CA ALA A 158 2.99 7.93 15.36
C ALA A 158 3.53 7.30 14.07
N GLY A 159 4.21 6.16 14.20
CA GLY A 159 4.70 5.40 13.05
C GLY A 159 3.58 4.83 12.19
N GLN A 160 2.53 4.29 12.82
CA GLN A 160 1.32 3.83 12.15
C GLN A 160 0.62 4.99 11.43
N LEU A 161 0.45 6.13 12.09
CA LEU A 161 -0.18 7.31 11.53
C LEU A 161 0.59 7.84 10.30
N ALA A 162 1.92 7.90 10.37
CA ALA A 162 2.75 8.28 9.23
C ALA A 162 2.54 7.33 8.03
N ALA A 163 2.51 6.02 8.28
CA ALA A 163 2.22 5.03 7.25
C ALA A 163 0.79 5.19 6.69
N THR A 164 -0.21 5.41 7.54
CA THR A 164 -1.61 5.66 7.12
C THR A 164 -1.72 6.90 6.24
N ILE A 165 -1.04 8.00 6.57
CA ILE A 165 -1.01 9.22 5.73
C ILE A 165 -0.49 8.90 4.33
N LEU A 166 0.58 8.10 4.21
CA LEU A 166 1.08 7.65 2.91
C LEU A 166 0.02 6.85 2.12
N HIS A 167 -0.66 5.91 2.77
CA HIS A 167 -1.74 5.13 2.15
C HIS A 167 -2.89 6.02 1.68
N CYS A 168 -3.37 6.92 2.54
CA CYS A 168 -4.42 7.87 2.21
C CYS A 168 -4.02 8.73 1.01
N ARG A 169 -2.77 9.23 0.98
CA ARG A 169 -2.28 10.05 -0.15
C ARG A 169 -2.36 9.31 -1.48
N VAL A 170 -2.05 8.02 -1.48
CA VAL A 170 -2.17 7.19 -2.68
C VAL A 170 -3.63 6.95 -3.05
N MET A 171 -4.47 6.61 -2.07
CA MET A 171 -5.91 6.42 -2.30
C MET A 171 -6.58 7.67 -2.89
N PHE A 172 -6.32 8.85 -2.33
CA PHE A 172 -6.86 10.12 -2.81
C PHE A 172 -6.37 10.49 -4.22
N ARG A 173 -5.16 10.07 -4.61
CA ARG A 173 -4.69 10.23 -5.99
C ARG A 173 -5.40 9.30 -6.97
N TRP A 174 -5.86 8.14 -6.52
CA TRP A 174 -6.57 7.17 -7.36
C TRP A 174 -8.06 7.41 -7.48
N MET A 175 -8.70 7.95 -6.44
CA MET A 175 -10.15 8.23 -6.41
C MET A 175 -10.67 8.92 -7.68
N PRO A 176 -10.05 10.01 -8.18
CA PRO A 176 -10.51 10.68 -9.39
C PRO A 176 -10.39 9.83 -10.66
N VAL A 177 -9.40 8.93 -10.73
CA VAL A 177 -9.20 8.05 -11.89
C VAL A 177 -10.18 6.88 -11.86
N ALA A 178 -10.41 6.30 -10.68
CA ALA A 178 -11.45 5.31 -10.49
C ALA A 178 -12.82 5.89 -10.88
N TRP A 179 -13.17 7.07 -10.37
CA TRP A 179 -14.45 7.72 -10.69
C TRP A 179 -14.63 8.08 -12.15
N LYS A 180 -13.58 8.56 -12.84
CA LYS A 180 -13.64 8.78 -14.30
C LYS A 180 -13.73 7.48 -15.10
N GLY A 181 -13.17 6.38 -14.59
CA GLY A 181 -13.32 5.04 -15.19
C GLY A 181 -14.73 4.45 -15.03
N PHE A 182 -15.50 4.91 -14.05
CA PHE A 182 -16.93 4.59 -13.89
C PHE A 182 -17.86 5.50 -14.70
N ASP A 183 -17.33 6.53 -15.35
CA ASP A 183 -18.06 7.34 -16.33
C ASP A 183 -18.15 6.54 -17.65
N LEU A 184 -18.78 5.37 -17.56
CA LEU A 184 -19.21 4.56 -18.69
C LEU A 184 -20.30 5.36 -19.40
N LYS A 185 -19.89 6.29 -20.26
CA LYS A 185 -20.79 6.73 -21.32
C LYS A 185 -21.23 5.45 -22.06
N PRO A 186 -22.54 5.17 -22.16
CA PRO A 186 -22.99 4.11 -23.04
C PRO A 186 -22.39 4.37 -24.43
N PRO A 187 -22.01 3.32 -25.18
CA PRO A 187 -21.56 3.49 -26.54
C PRO A 187 -22.62 4.33 -27.26
N SER A 188 -22.24 5.54 -27.69
CA SER A 188 -23.11 6.37 -28.50
C SER A 188 -23.22 5.70 -29.86
N ASP A 189 -24.45 5.32 -30.21
CA ASP A 189 -24.87 4.73 -31.48
C ASP A 189 -24.24 5.38 -32.72
#